data_AF-A0A0D0DQ77-F1
#
_entry.id   AF-A0A0D0DQ77-F1
#
_cell.length_a   1.000
_cell.length_b   1.000
_cell.length_c   1.000
_cell.angle_alpha   90.00
_cell.angle_beta   90.00
_cell.angle_gamma   90.00
#
_symmetry.space_group_name_H-M   'P 1'
#
loop_
_entity.id
_entity.type
_entity.pdbx_description
1 polymer ?
#
loop_
_entity_poly.entity_id
_entity_poly.type
_entity_poly.pdbx_seq_one_letter_code
_entity_poly.pdbx_strand_id
1 'polypeptide(L)'
;MLFAIVTADEIQSVDRKKIITGDAKAKVKATKMMELIKDTLFWYEITWIKMHLELLAFAANATQATICMVDTGLLTFGFLVMQYKAISEPEDTEVVLAIIQSIE
;
A
#
# COMPACT_ATOMS: atom_id res chain seq x y z
N MET A 1 -7.79 2.62 -11.56
CA MET A 1 -7.25 2.61 -12.94
C MET A 1 -6.99 1.19 -13.44
N LEU A 2 -6.23 0.35 -12.70
CA LEU A 2 -5.88 -1.01 -13.15
C LEU A 2 -7.08 -1.95 -13.28
N PHE A 3 -8.00 -1.95 -12.30
CA PHE A 3 -9.25 -2.72 -12.35
C PHE A 3 -10.05 -2.43 -13.63
N ALA A 4 -10.29 -1.15 -13.93
CA ALA A 4 -11.03 -0.73 -15.12
C ALA A 4 -10.37 -1.18 -16.44
N ILE A 5 -9.04 -1.22 -16.50
CA ILE A 5 -8.30 -1.72 -17.68
C ILE A 5 -8.52 -3.24 -17.83
N VAL A 6 -8.45 -4.00 -16.73
CA VAL A 6 -8.72 -5.44 -16.73
C VAL A 6 -10.15 -5.75 -17.15
N THR A 7 -11.14 -5.02 -16.61
CA THR A 7 -12.55 -5.21 -16.99
C THR A 7 -12.79 -4.86 -18.46
N ALA A 8 -12.15 -3.81 -18.97
CA ALA A 8 -12.28 -3.39 -20.37
C ALA A 8 -11.64 -4.39 -21.35
N ASP A 9 -10.54 -5.04 -20.99
CA ASP A 9 -9.90 -6.08 -21.83
C ASP A 9 -10.74 -7.37 -21.88
N GLU A 10 -11.46 -7.71 -20.81
CA GLU A 10 -12.30 -8.92 -20.79
C GLU A 10 -13.49 -8.88 -21.74
N ILE A 11 -14.06 -7.70 -21.94
CA ILE A 11 -15.22 -7.47 -22.82
C ILE A 11 -14.79 -7.53 -24.30
N GLN A 12 -13.49 -7.47 -24.59
CA GLN A 12 -12.99 -7.57 -25.96
C GLN A 12 -13.05 -9.01 -26.49
N SER A 13 -13.21 -9.11 -27.82
CA SER A 13 -13.10 -10.36 -28.56
C SER A 13 -11.73 -11.01 -28.31
N VAL A 14 -11.66 -12.35 -28.39
CA VAL A 14 -10.43 -13.12 -28.09
C VAL A 14 -9.23 -12.61 -28.88
N ASP A 15 -9.41 -12.22 -30.15
CA ASP A 15 -8.35 -11.70 -31.02
C ASP A 15 -7.85 -10.30 -30.63
N ARG A 16 -8.59 -9.59 -29.77
CA ARG A 16 -8.28 -8.24 -29.31
C ARG A 16 -7.82 -8.19 -27.85
N LYS A 17 -7.88 -9.30 -27.10
CA LYS A 17 -7.38 -9.37 -25.72
C LYS A 17 -5.88 -9.11 -25.69
N LYS A 18 -5.46 -8.15 -24.89
CA LYS A 18 -4.05 -7.74 -24.77
C LYS A 18 -3.41 -8.19 -23.46
N ILE A 19 -4.21 -8.59 -22.46
CA ILE A 19 -3.68 -8.92 -21.13
C ILE A 19 -3.22 -10.39 -21.06
N ILE A 20 -4.06 -11.35 -21.47
CA ILE A 20 -3.70 -12.78 -21.48
C ILE A 20 -3.08 -13.14 -22.82
N THR A 21 -1.75 -12.97 -22.95
CA THR A 21 -1.00 -13.25 -24.18
C THR A 21 0.27 -14.08 -23.90
N GLY A 22 0.92 -14.56 -24.95
CA GLY A 22 2.19 -15.29 -24.85
C GLY A 22 2.05 -16.82 -24.70
N ASP A 23 3.11 -17.44 -24.18
CA ASP A 23 3.19 -18.90 -23.97
C ASP A 23 2.26 -19.38 -22.84
N ALA A 24 2.14 -20.70 -22.67
CA ALA A 24 1.24 -21.28 -21.66
C ALA A 24 1.56 -20.81 -20.23
N LYS A 25 2.85 -20.57 -19.91
CA LYS A 25 3.28 -20.11 -18.59
C LYS A 25 2.89 -18.64 -18.36
N ALA A 26 3.08 -17.80 -19.37
CA ALA A 26 2.68 -16.40 -19.35
C ALA A 26 1.17 -16.26 -19.17
N LYS A 27 0.39 -17.07 -19.90
CA LYS A 27 -1.08 -17.10 -19.77
C LYS A 27 -1.54 -17.48 -18.37
N VAL A 28 -0.97 -18.54 -17.78
CA VAL A 28 -1.30 -18.94 -16.40
C VAL A 28 -1.00 -17.83 -15.40
N LYS A 29 0.15 -17.14 -15.55
CA LYS A 29 0.50 -16.02 -14.67
C LYS A 29 -0.47 -14.84 -14.85
N ALA A 30 -0.79 -14.48 -16.10
CA ALA A 30 -1.70 -13.39 -16.41
C ALA A 30 -3.12 -13.64 -15.85
N THR A 31 -3.62 -14.88 -15.95
CA THR A 31 -4.91 -15.26 -15.35
C THR A 31 -4.90 -15.07 -13.83
N LYS A 32 -3.88 -15.56 -13.14
CA LYS A 32 -3.74 -15.35 -11.68
C LYS A 32 -3.68 -13.88 -11.30
N MET A 33 -2.96 -13.07 -12.09
CA MET A 33 -2.90 -11.63 -11.86
C MET A 33 -4.26 -10.97 -12.07
N MET A 34 -5.04 -11.39 -13.07
CA MET A 34 -6.40 -10.86 -13.27
C MET A 34 -7.34 -11.21 -12.12
N GLU A 35 -7.25 -12.42 -11.58
CA GLU A 35 -8.02 -12.85 -10.40
C GLU A 35 -7.70 -11.94 -9.20
N LEU A 36 -6.41 -11.71 -8.91
CA LEU A 36 -5.98 -10.80 -7.84
C LEU A 36 -6.41 -9.35 -8.06
N ILE A 37 -6.28 -8.83 -9.28
CA ILE A 37 -6.66 -7.43 -9.59
C ILE A 37 -8.16 -7.21 -9.39
N LYS A 38 -8.98 -8.26 -9.51
CA LYS A 38 -10.42 -8.16 -9.28
C LYS A 38 -10.84 -8.37 -7.84
N ASP A 39 -9.94 -8.89 -7.01
CA ASP A 39 -10.20 -9.05 -5.59
C ASP A 39 -10.23 -7.66 -4.93
N THR A 40 -11.38 -7.31 -4.35
CA THR A 40 -11.56 -6.01 -3.68
C THR A 40 -10.80 -5.99 -2.35
N LEU A 41 -10.70 -7.14 -1.67
CA LEU A 41 -10.00 -7.26 -0.40
C LEU A 41 -8.50 -7.02 -0.61
N PHE A 42 -7.93 -7.54 -1.69
CA PHE A 42 -6.55 -7.28 -2.08
C PHE A 42 -6.23 -5.77 -2.17
N TRP A 43 -7.11 -4.99 -2.79
CA TRP A 43 -6.90 -3.53 -2.89
C TRP A 43 -7.12 -2.80 -1.57
N TYR A 44 -8.07 -3.27 -0.75
CA TYR A 44 -8.28 -2.77 0.59
C TYR A 44 -7.02 -2.96 1.44
N GLU A 45 -6.46 -4.18 1.47
CA GLU A 45 -5.23 -4.51 2.18
C GLU A 45 -4.02 -3.70 1.67
N ILE A 46 -3.86 -3.54 0.34
CA ILE A 46 -2.79 -2.69 -0.22
C ILE A 46 -2.95 -1.24 0.22
N THR A 47 -4.17 -0.71 0.20
CA THR A 47 -4.44 0.68 0.62
C THR A 47 -4.10 0.85 2.10
N TRP A 48 -4.45 -0.15 2.90
CA TRP A 48 -4.19 -0.18 4.32
C TRP A 48 -2.68 -0.22 4.64
N ILE A 49 -1.93 -1.13 4.00
CA ILE A 49 -0.47 -1.19 4.09
C ILE A 49 0.17 0.14 3.66
N LYS A 50 -0.33 0.72 2.56
CA LYS A 50 0.20 1.98 2.02
C LYS A 50 0.05 3.13 3.03
N MET A 51 -1.08 3.23 3.72
CA MET A 51 -1.32 4.27 4.72
C MET A 51 -0.23 4.27 5.81
N HIS A 52 0.09 3.08 6.35
CA HIS A 52 1.14 2.94 7.35
C HIS A 52 2.53 3.25 6.80
N LEU A 53 2.84 2.74 5.60
CA LEU A 53 4.14 2.97 4.97
C LEU A 53 4.38 4.43 4.59
N GLU A 54 3.34 5.17 4.19
CA GLU A 54 3.48 6.60 3.86
C GLU A 54 3.88 7.44 5.08
N LEU A 55 3.29 7.17 6.25
CA LEU A 55 3.65 7.85 7.50
C LEU A 55 5.11 7.58 7.87
N LEU A 56 5.54 6.32 7.81
CA LEU A 56 6.92 5.93 8.11
C LEU A 56 7.90 6.47 7.07
N ALA A 57 7.53 6.48 5.78
CA ALA A 57 8.37 7.04 4.73
C ALA A 57 8.57 8.55 4.93
N PHE A 58 7.53 9.29 5.30
CA PHE A 58 7.65 10.70 5.65
C PHE A 58 8.64 10.91 6.81
N ALA A 59 8.49 10.14 7.89
CA ALA A 59 9.37 10.25 9.05
C ALA A 59 10.82 9.85 8.75
N ALA A 60 11.02 8.77 8.00
CA ALA A 60 12.34 8.33 7.55
C ALA A 60 13.01 9.41 6.69
N ASN A 61 12.28 9.99 5.72
CA ASN A 61 12.79 11.05 4.88
C ASN A 61 13.14 12.32 5.68
N ALA A 62 12.30 12.71 6.65
CA ALA A 62 12.55 13.85 7.51
C ALA A 62 13.78 13.65 8.41
N THR A 63 13.92 12.46 9.01
CA THR A 63 15.02 12.13 9.92
C THR A 63 16.35 11.88 9.21
N GLN A 64 16.32 11.38 7.97
CA GLN A 64 17.51 11.15 7.14
C GLN A 64 17.98 12.39 6.38
N ALA A 65 17.28 13.52 6.50
CA ALA A 65 17.75 14.79 5.93
C ALA A 65 19.14 15.13 6.51
N THR A 66 20.06 15.56 5.66
CA THR A 66 21.49 15.79 5.98
C THR A 66 21.70 16.78 7.14
N ILE A 67 20.69 17.57 7.47
CA ILE A 67 20.65 18.47 8.63
C ILE A 67 19.32 18.23 9.36
N CYS A 68 19.17 17.08 10.01
CA CYS A 68 18.07 16.85 10.95
C CYS A 68 18.50 17.41 12.32
N MET A 69 17.97 18.58 12.69
CA MET A 69 18.09 19.07 14.07
C MET A 69 17.31 18.15 15.01
N VAL A 70 17.76 18.02 16.25
CA VAL A 70 17.09 17.22 17.29
C VAL A 70 15.60 17.61 17.42
N ASP A 71 15.29 18.90 17.30
CA ASP A 71 13.93 19.42 17.31
C ASP A 71 13.08 18.86 16.15
N THR A 72 13.65 18.72 14.95
CA THR A 72 12.99 18.11 13.79
C THR A 72 12.71 16.63 14.04
N GLY A 73 13.64 15.91 14.67
CA GLY A 73 13.44 14.52 15.07
C GLY A 73 12.29 14.37 16.08
N LEU A 74 12.29 15.18 17.15
CA LEU A 74 11.24 15.17 18.16
C LEU A 74 9.86 15.54 17.59
N LEU A 75 9.80 16.57 16.73
CA LEU A 75 8.57 16.95 16.05
C LEU A 75 8.07 15.84 15.11
N THR A 76 8.98 15.12 14.45
CA THR A 76 8.64 13.99 13.59
C THR A 76 8.06 12.83 14.39
N PHE A 77 8.64 12.50 15.55
CA PHE A 77 8.10 11.48 16.44
C PHE A 77 6.75 11.88 17.03
N GLY A 78 6.59 13.13 17.47
CA GLY A 78 5.30 13.65 17.93
C GLY A 78 4.23 13.61 16.84
N PHE A 79 4.59 13.96 15.60
CA PHE A 79 3.72 13.83 14.43
C PHE A 79 3.30 12.38 14.21
N LEU A 80 4.24 11.42 14.22
CA LEU A 80 3.92 10.01 14.06
C LEU A 80 2.94 9.53 15.13
N VAL A 81 3.20 9.79 16.41
CA VAL A 81 2.31 9.39 17.51
C VAL A 81 0.91 9.97 17.33
N MET A 82 0.80 11.24 16.90
CA MET A 82 -0.49 11.88 16.64
C MET A 82 -1.24 11.21 15.48
N GLN A 83 -0.54 10.91 14.38
CA GLN A 83 -1.14 10.26 13.21
C GLN A 83 -1.58 8.83 13.52
N TYR A 84 -0.75 8.05 14.23
CA TYR A 84 -1.08 6.68 14.62
C TYR A 84 -2.23 6.62 15.64
N LYS A 85 -2.35 7.60 16.55
CA LYS A 85 -3.51 7.72 17.44
C LYS A 85 -4.81 8.11 16.72
N ALA A 86 -4.72 8.68 15.52
CA ALA A 86 -5.88 9.03 14.70
C ALA A 86 -6.40 7.86 13.85
N ILE A 87 -5.60 6.79 13.72
CA ILE A 87 -6.03 5.53 13.10
C ILE A 87 -6.99 4.83 14.08
N SER A 88 -8.17 4.48 13.59
CA SER A 88 -9.30 4.00 14.42
C SER A 88 -9.79 2.61 14.02
N GLU A 89 -9.19 2.05 12.99
CA GLU A 89 -9.42 0.73 12.44
C GLU A 89 -9.11 -0.32 13.52
N PRO A 90 -10.09 -1.16 13.92
CA PRO A 90 -9.89 -2.16 14.97
C PRO A 90 -8.70 -3.09 14.71
N GLU A 91 -8.49 -3.43 13.44
CA GLU A 91 -7.42 -4.31 12.97
C GLU A 91 -6.02 -3.71 13.17
N ASP A 92 -5.92 -2.39 13.35
CA ASP A 92 -4.66 -1.68 13.58
C ASP A 92 -4.26 -1.58 15.05
N THR A 93 -5.14 -1.94 15.98
CA THR A 93 -4.96 -1.67 17.42
C THR A 93 -3.61 -2.18 17.94
N GLU A 94 -3.23 -3.42 17.62
CA GLU A 94 -1.96 -4.01 18.08
C GLU A 94 -0.75 -3.36 17.41
N VAL A 95 -0.85 -3.05 16.11
CA VAL A 95 0.24 -2.44 15.33
C VAL A 95 0.47 -1.00 15.79
N VAL A 96 -0.59 -0.21 15.93
CA VAL A 96 -0.55 1.16 16.45
C VAL A 96 0.05 1.20 17.84
N LEU A 97 -0.37 0.29 18.73
CA LEU A 97 0.19 0.19 20.07
C LEU A 97 1.70 -0.10 20.04
N ALA A 98 2.11 -1.09 19.26
CA ALA A 98 3.52 -1.47 19.13
C ALA A 98 4.38 -0.33 18.56
N ILE A 99 3.86 0.40 17.56
CA ILE A 99 4.56 1.54 16.96
C ILE A 99 4.70 2.67 17.96
N ILE A 100 3.65 3.04 18.69
CA ILE A 100 3.71 4.09 19.71
C ILE A 100 4.71 3.71 20.81
N GLN A 101 4.67 2.47 21.29
CA GLN A 101 5.64 1.95 22.28
C GLN A 101 7.09 1.90 21.78
N SER A 102 7.31 1.86 20.47
CA SER A 102 8.67 1.89 19.90
C SER A 102 9.24 3.30 19.80
N ILE A 103 8.38 4.33 19.88
CA ILE A 103 8.73 5.74 19.79
C ILE A 103 8.91 6.36 21.19
N GLU A 104 8.11 5.91 22.17
CA GLU A 104 8.20 6.28 23.59
C GLU A 104 9.35 5.56 24.32
#